data_AF-A0A2S6R3A2-F1
#
_entry.id   AF-A0A2S6R3A2-F1
#
_cell.length_a   1.000
_cell.length_b   1.000
_cell.length_c   1.000
_cell.angle_alpha   90.00
_cell.angle_beta   90.00
_cell.angle_gamma   90.00
#
_symmetry.space_group_name_H-M   'P 1'
#
loop_
_entity.id
_entity.type
_entity.pdbx_description
1 polymer ?
#
loop_
_entity_poly.entity_id
_entity_poly.type
_entity_poly.pdbx_seq_one_letter_code
_entity_poly.pdbx_strand_id
1 'polypeptide(L)'
;MLDTAGESISAMTARWLAQFEAALTAADWPAVSALFHPECHWRDVLALSWKIQTVSGGAEIVAALKSHLGHAPVSGFETDPARTPPRR
;
A
#
# COMPACT_ATOMS: atom_id res chain seq x y z
N MET A 1 13.12 15.20 -13.12
CA MET A 1 11.81 15.06 -13.79
C MET A 1 11.81 13.69 -14.44
N LEU A 2 11.46 12.64 -13.69
CA LEU A 2 11.44 11.26 -14.20
C LEU A 2 10.12 11.01 -14.92
N ASP A 3 9.90 11.78 -15.98
CA ASP A 3 8.83 11.54 -16.95
C ASP A 3 9.52 11.41 -18.31
N THR A 4 10.23 10.30 -18.48
CA THR A 4 10.94 9.99 -19.72
C THR A 4 10.39 8.66 -20.22
N ALA A 5 9.39 8.74 -21.10
CA ALA A 5 8.80 7.65 -21.89
C ALA A 5 8.32 6.44 -21.06
N GLY A 6 7.15 6.56 -20.43
CA GLY A 6 6.48 5.50 -19.68
C GLY A 6 5.28 6.05 -18.92
N GLU A 7 4.38 5.18 -18.44
CA GLU A 7 3.25 5.56 -17.58
C GLU A 7 3.71 6.49 -16.42
N SER A 8 2.98 7.58 -16.16
CA SER A 8 3.35 8.51 -15.08
C SER A 8 3.34 7.80 -13.72
N ILE A 9 4.19 8.25 -12.78
CA ILE A 9 4.24 7.69 -11.41
C ILE A 9 2.86 7.73 -10.74
N SER A 10 2.08 8.79 -10.97
CA SER A 10 0.72 8.90 -10.42
C SER A 10 -0.21 7.83 -10.98
N ALA A 11 -0.16 7.57 -12.29
CA ALA A 11 -0.98 6.54 -12.92
C ALA A 11 -0.57 5.13 -12.46
N MET A 12 0.74 4.86 -12.40
CA MET A 12 1.27 3.59 -11.86
C MET A 12 0.81 3.36 -10.41
N THR A 13 0.84 4.41 -9.59
CA THR A 13 0.43 4.36 -8.18
C THR A 13 -1.07 4.10 -8.06
N ALA A 14 -1.91 4.81 -8.82
CA ALA A 14 -3.36 4.61 -8.83
C ALA A 14 -3.73 3.19 -9.24
N ARG A 15 -3.05 2.63 -10.27
CA ARG A 15 -3.26 1.24 -10.70
C ARG A 15 -2.88 0.24 -9.61
N TRP A 16 -1.75 0.46 -8.92
CA TRP A 16 -1.34 -0.40 -7.81
C TRP A 16 -2.35 -0.36 -6.65
N LEU A 17 -2.83 0.83 -6.28
CA LEU A 17 -3.83 1.01 -5.22
C LEU A 17 -5.16 0.30 -5.56
N ALA A 18 -5.61 0.39 -6.81
CA ALA A 18 -6.82 -0.31 -7.26
C ALA A 18 -6.68 -1.84 -7.21
N GLN A 19 -5.51 -2.38 -7.59
CA GLN A 19 -5.22 -3.81 -7.47
C GLN A 19 -5.17 -4.26 -6.01
N PHE A 20 -4.57 -3.44 -5.15
CA PHE A 20 -4.48 -3.69 -3.72
C PHE A 20 -5.87 -3.73 -3.06
N GLU A 21 -6.72 -2.73 -3.34
CA GLU A 21 -8.10 -2.68 -2.85
C GLU A 21 -8.92 -3.91 -3.29
N ALA A 22 -8.83 -4.27 -4.58
CA ALA A 22 -9.53 -5.44 -5.12
C ALA A 22 -9.09 -6.74 -4.44
N ALA A 23 -7.78 -6.94 -4.27
CA ALA A 23 -7.24 -8.14 -3.62
C ALA A 23 -7.64 -8.21 -2.13
N LEU A 24 -7.59 -7.09 -1.40
CA LEU A 24 -8.04 -7.03 -0.01
C LEU A 24 -9.55 -7.29 0.13
N THR A 25 -10.37 -6.70 -0.73
CA THR A 25 -11.83 -6.88 -0.74
C THR A 25 -12.22 -8.34 -0.98
N ALA A 26 -11.48 -9.03 -1.86
CA ALA A 26 -11.69 -10.45 -2.14
C ALA A 26 -11.07 -11.39 -1.09
N ALA A 27 -10.34 -10.86 -0.09
CA ALA A 27 -9.49 -11.62 0.81
C ALA A 27 -8.48 -12.55 0.09
N ASP A 28 -8.04 -12.16 -1.11
CA ASP A 28 -7.07 -12.89 -1.92
C ASP A 28 -5.63 -12.55 -1.47
N TRP A 29 -5.22 -13.16 -0.36
CA TRP A 29 -3.90 -12.96 0.23
C TRP A 29 -2.72 -13.32 -0.70
N PRO A 30 -2.80 -14.36 -1.55
CA PRO A 30 -1.81 -14.57 -2.61
C PRO A 30 -1.70 -13.37 -3.56
N ALA A 31 -2.80 -12.79 -4.03
CA ALA A 31 -2.77 -11.60 -4.87
C ALA A 31 -2.21 -10.38 -4.13
N VAL A 32 -2.58 -10.17 -2.86
CA VAL A 32 -1.97 -9.12 -2.01
C VAL A 32 -0.46 -9.30 -1.93
N SER A 33 0.01 -10.53 -1.68
CA SER A 33 1.44 -10.83 -1.57
C SER A 33 2.21 -10.55 -2.86
N ALA A 34 1.60 -10.76 -4.03
CA ALA A 34 2.23 -10.51 -5.33
C ALA A 34 2.44 -9.01 -5.62
N LEU A 35 1.74 -8.11 -4.91
CA LEU A 35 1.87 -6.66 -5.07
C LEU A 35 3.07 -6.07 -4.33
N PHE A 36 3.71 -6.85 -3.44
CA PHE A 36 4.85 -6.39 -2.65
C PHE A 36 6.16 -6.98 -3.15
N HIS A 37 7.18 -6.13 -3.29
CA HIS A 37 8.55 -6.59 -3.47
C HIS A 37 9.03 -7.33 -2.21
N PRO A 38 9.81 -8.43 -2.30
CA PRO A 38 10.28 -9.17 -1.12
C PRO A 38 10.99 -8.27 -0.10
N GLU A 39 11.85 -7.37 -0.59
CA GLU A 39 12.54 -6.35 0.20
C GLU A 39 11.83 -5.00 0.06
N CYS A 40 10.73 -4.81 0.79
CA CYS A 40 10.04 -3.52 0.88
C CYS A 40 9.74 -3.15 2.34
N HIS A 41 9.33 -1.89 2.55
CA HIS A 41 9.05 -1.35 3.87
C HIS A 41 7.68 -0.66 3.85
N TRP A 42 6.83 -1.04 4.80
CA TRP A 42 5.55 -0.39 5.04
C TRP A 42 5.64 0.43 6.32
N ARG A 43 5.32 1.72 6.24
CA ARG A 43 5.20 2.57 7.41
C ARG A 43 3.74 2.74 7.77
N ASP A 44 3.31 2.03 8.80
CA ASP A 44 2.01 2.31 9.42
C ASP A 44 2.19 3.51 10.33
N VAL A 45 1.52 4.62 10.02
CA VAL A 45 1.57 5.82 10.86
C VAL A 45 0.52 5.70 11.96
N LEU A 46 -0.73 5.37 11.62
CA LEU A 46 -1.85 5.14 12.54
C LEU A 46 -3.00 4.30 11.92
N ALA A 47 -2.82 3.77 10.71
CA ALA A 47 -3.91 3.20 9.91
C ALA A 47 -4.31 1.79 10.35
N LEU A 48 -3.35 0.91 10.63
CA LEU A 48 -3.62 -0.51 10.94
C LEU A 48 -3.55 -0.80 12.44
N SER A 49 -2.60 -0.19 13.13
CA SER A 49 -2.20 -0.57 14.49
C SER A 49 -2.31 0.55 15.52
N TRP A 50 -2.71 1.76 15.13
CA TRP A 50 -2.66 2.98 15.94
C TRP A 50 -1.26 3.34 16.47
N LYS A 51 -0.20 2.76 15.91
CA LYS A 51 1.19 3.03 16.26
C LYS A 51 1.95 3.49 15.03
N ILE A 52 2.91 4.40 15.24
CA ILE A 52 3.91 4.73 14.22
C ILE A 52 4.95 3.61 14.22
N GLN A 53 4.89 2.72 13.23
CA GLN A 53 5.83 1.61 13.09
C GLN A 53 6.22 1.35 11.64
N THR A 54 7.39 0.75 11.45
CA THR A 54 7.86 0.28 10.15
C THR A 54 7.89 -1.24 10.17
N VAL A 55 7.16 -1.87 9.24
CA VAL A 55 7.21 -3.31 8.99
C VAL A 55 8.05 -3.53 7.74
N SER A 56 9.04 -4.41 7.83
CA SER A 56 10.01 -4.65 6.77
C SER A 56 9.86 -6.07 6.23
N GLY A 57 9.88 -6.21 4.90
CA GLY A 57 9.71 -7.47 4.20
C GLY A 57 8.27 -7.69 3.73
N GLY A 58 8.09 -8.05 2.46
CA GLY A 58 6.76 -8.23 1.87
C GLY A 58 5.90 -9.26 2.63
N ALA A 59 6.51 -10.36 3.09
CA ALA A 59 5.81 -11.38 3.87
C ALA A 59 5.31 -10.86 5.22
N GLU A 60 6.14 -10.09 5.95
CA GLU A 60 5.78 -9.50 7.24
C GLU A 60 4.70 -8.43 7.08
N ILE A 61 4.74 -7.65 6.00
CA ILE A 61 3.73 -6.66 5.68
C ILE A 61 2.38 -7.33 5.43
N VAL A 62 2.35 -8.40 4.63
CA VAL A 62 1.11 -9.17 4.37
C VAL A 62 0.57 -9.80 5.65
N ALA A 63 1.44 -10.34 6.51
CA ALA A 63 1.04 -10.89 7.80
C ALA A 63 0.43 -9.81 8.72
N ALA A 64 1.02 -8.62 8.77
CA ALA A 64 0.50 -7.48 9.53
C ALA A 64 -0.84 -6.98 8.96
N LEU A 65 -0.99 -6.88 7.64
CA LEU A 65 -2.27 -6.53 7.00
C LEU A 65 -3.35 -7.54 7.38
N LYS A 66 -3.04 -8.84 7.31
CA LYS A 66 -3.98 -9.91 7.65
C LYS A 66 -4.39 -9.91 9.13
N SER A 67 -3.47 -9.58 10.04
CA SER A 67 -3.78 -9.51 11.48
C SER A 67 -4.62 -8.29 11.85
N HIS A 68 -4.42 -7.16 11.16
CA HIS A 68 -5.08 -5.90 11.49
C HIS A 68 -6.41 -5.66 10.77
N LEU A 69 -6.57 -6.15 9.54
CA LEU A 69 -7.74 -5.84 8.72
C LEU A 69 -8.98 -6.71 9.00
N GLY A 70 -8.84 -7.81 9.76
CA GLY A 70 -9.98 -8.66 10.13
C GLY A 70 -10.88 -9.02 8.94
N HIS A 71 -12.19 -8.84 9.09
CA HIS A 71 -13.18 -8.93 8.01
C HIS A 71 -13.71 -7.55 7.56
N ALA A 72 -13.09 -6.45 8.03
CA ALA A 72 -13.58 -5.12 7.71
C ALA A 72 -13.14 -4.74 6.29
N PRO A 73 -14.07 -4.43 5.36
CA PRO A 73 -13.69 -4.02 4.03
C PRO A 73 -13.01 -2.65 4.10
N VAL A 74 -11.78 -2.58 3.62
CA VAL A 74 -11.08 -1.31 3.38
C VAL A 74 -11.22 -0.94 1.91
N SER A 75 -11.60 0.32 1.67
CA SER A 75 -11.87 0.85 0.34
C SER A 75 -11.57 2.35 0.29
N GLY A 76 -11.48 2.90 -0.91
CA GLY A 76 -11.17 4.32 -1.16
C GLY A 76 -9.66 4.59 -1.10
N PHE A 77 -8.84 3.64 -1.53
CA PHE A 77 -7.39 3.86 -1.58
C PHE A 77 -7.01 4.85 -2.68
N GLU A 78 -6.50 6.01 -2.29
CA GLU A 78 -6.08 7.07 -3.21
C GLU A 78 -4.82 7.80 -2.73
N THR A 79 -4.09 8.41 -3.66
CA THR A 79 -2.99 9.33 -3.30
C THR A 79 -3.56 10.69 -2.96
N ASP A 80 -3.12 11.29 -1.86
CA ASP A 80 -3.47 12.67 -1.50
C ASP A 80 -2.83 13.67 -2.50
N PRO A 81 -3.62 14.35 -3.35
CA PRO A 81 -3.11 15.32 -4.32
C PRO A 81 -2.59 16.61 -3.65
N ALA A 82 -3.02 16.88 -2.42
CA ALA A 82 -2.62 18.06 -1.64
C ALA A 82 -1.47 17.75 -0.65
N ARG A 83 -0.85 16.56 -0.76
CA ARG A 83 0.23 16.14 0.14
C ARG A 83 1.33 17.20 0.22
N THR A 84 1.57 17.71 1.42
CA THR A 84 2.64 18.68 1.69
C THR A 84 4.00 18.11 1.25
N PRO A 85 4.77 18.84 0.42
CA PRO A 85 6.10 18.38 0.00
C PRO A 85 7.06 18.31 1.20
N PRO A 86 8.11 17.48 1.13
CA PRO A 86 9.15 17.46 2.15
C PRO A 86 9.74 18.86 2.36
N ARG A 87 10.03 19.22 3.62
CA ARG A 87 10.76 20.47 3.92
C ARG A 87 12.15 20.40 3.27
N ARG A 88 12.57 21.50 2.64
CA ARG A 88 13.94 21.65 2.12
C ARG A 88 14.90 22.05 3.22
#